data_AF-A0A3M1QRR0-F1
#
_entry.id   AF-A0A3M1QRR0-F1
#
_cell.length_a   1.000
_cell.length_b   1.000
_cell.length_c   1.000
_cell.angle_alpha   90.00
_cell.angle_beta   90.00
_cell.angle_gamma   90.00
#
_symmetry.space_group_name_H-M   'P 1'
#
loop_
_entity.id
_entity.type
_entity.pdbx_description
1 polymer ?
#
loop_
_entity_poly.entity_id
_entity_poly.type
_entity_poly.pdbx_seq_one_letter_code
_entity_poly.pdbx_strand_id
1 'polypeptide(L)'
;MVAKLMGGCPQPDQAGLTDADLEALRGAPGAQGPPGDQGPPGDPGAPGPPGDPGEPGAPGDPGAPGLDCWDIDSDGVNDPNEDTNGDGAFNALDCRGMDGQDGASPFALVGNDAVYTQGNVGIGTDTPSATLDVVGPSQFTGDMGVTGDVVVDGTIFANAVSSNSPLLLQTAGTTRVFVDDATGNVGIGTDTPSETLDVNGDALIQGNIMAAASGLVRALIQTLDDQIARLRLQGDGATNAGEMWLDVVAQSLNIKAIGDTQRLRLMGANNEGVTIDATGNVGVGTDTPAERLDVAGNANITGVASVADRVEIGDSFSAVDDLVIARQTG
;
A
#
# COMPACT_ATOMS: atom_id res chain seq x y z
N MET A 1 68.70 43.58 -60.60
CA MET A 1 68.42 44.72 -61.50
C MET A 1 67.34 45.55 -60.83
N VAL A 2 67.70 46.73 -60.29
CA VAL A 2 67.43 48.07 -60.88
C VAL A 2 65.92 48.34 -60.91
N ALA A 3 65.34 49.41 -60.35
CA ALA A 3 65.75 50.59 -59.60
C ALA A 3 64.45 51.34 -59.20
N LYS A 4 64.59 52.49 -58.51
CA LYS A 4 63.86 53.78 -58.70
C LYS A 4 63.54 54.40 -57.33
N LEU A 5 64.46 55.24 -56.81
CA LEU A 5 64.44 56.73 -56.86
C LEU A 5 63.30 57.31 -56.01
N MET A 6 63.56 57.73 -54.77
CA MET A 6 64.01 59.07 -54.33
C MET A 6 63.07 60.21 -54.76
N GLY A 7 62.43 60.85 -53.79
CA GLY A 7 61.72 62.12 -53.96
C GLY A 7 61.14 62.61 -52.64
N GLY A 8 61.67 63.72 -52.12
CA GLY A 8 61.12 64.46 -50.99
C GLY A 8 60.62 65.84 -51.40
N CYS A 9 59.53 66.28 -50.74
CA CYS A 9 58.95 67.63 -50.56
C CYS A 9 58.52 68.44 -51.81
N PRO A 10 57.62 69.46 -51.73
CA PRO A 10 56.83 69.97 -50.60
C PRO A 10 55.35 70.43 -50.89
N GLN A 11 54.58 70.60 -49.80
CA GLN A 11 53.56 71.65 -49.51
C GLN A 11 52.15 71.68 -50.21
N PRO A 12 51.13 72.31 -49.55
CA PRO A 12 49.73 71.88 -49.55
C PRO A 12 48.72 72.92 -50.10
N ASP A 13 47.53 72.46 -50.49
CA ASP A 13 46.29 73.23 -50.73
C ASP A 13 45.15 72.67 -49.85
N GLN A 14 44.76 73.35 -48.77
CA GLN A 14 43.68 74.35 -48.69
C GLN A 14 42.27 73.80 -48.97
N ALA A 15 41.60 73.34 -47.90
CA ALA A 15 40.17 73.49 -47.61
C ALA A 15 39.98 72.98 -46.16
N GLY A 16 39.77 73.83 -45.15
CA GLY A 16 38.52 74.56 -44.98
C GLY A 16 37.57 73.78 -44.06
N LEU A 17 38.01 73.41 -42.86
CA LEU A 17 37.17 72.91 -41.76
C LEU A 17 37.50 73.76 -40.53
N THR A 18 36.47 74.34 -39.92
CA THR A 18 36.61 75.25 -38.78
C THR A 18 36.73 74.48 -37.47
N ASP A 19 37.54 74.98 -36.53
CA ASP A 19 37.80 74.36 -35.22
C ASP A 19 36.55 74.21 -34.34
N ALA A 20 35.42 74.85 -34.70
CA ALA A 20 34.13 74.66 -34.04
C ALA A 20 33.42 73.35 -34.44
N ASP A 21 33.74 72.75 -35.59
CA ASP A 21 33.10 71.52 -36.08
C ASP A 21 33.82 70.23 -35.63
N LEU A 22 34.99 70.36 -34.99
CA LEU A 22 35.79 69.23 -34.47
C LEU A 22 35.64 69.01 -32.95
N GLU A 23 34.89 69.88 -32.24
CA GLU A 23 34.55 69.68 -30.83
C GLU A 23 33.27 68.84 -30.60
N ALA A 24 32.46 68.58 -31.62
CA ALA A 24 31.23 67.77 -31.50
C ALA A 24 31.44 66.24 -31.63
N LEU A 25 32.69 65.78 -31.82
CA LEU A 25 33.03 64.35 -31.97
C LEU A 25 34.11 63.83 -31.00
N ARG A 26 34.53 64.64 -30.01
CA ARG A 26 35.32 64.17 -28.86
C ARG A 26 34.37 63.87 -27.71
N GLY A 27 34.17 62.58 -27.42
CA GLY A 27 33.45 62.14 -26.23
C GLY A 27 34.02 62.77 -24.96
N ALA A 28 33.15 63.00 -23.97
CA ALA A 28 33.55 63.56 -22.68
C ALA A 28 34.76 62.79 -22.10
N PRO A 29 35.79 63.48 -21.57
CA PRO A 29 36.87 62.83 -20.84
C PRO A 29 36.32 61.92 -19.76
N GLY A 30 36.85 60.70 -19.65
CA GLY A 30 36.46 59.78 -18.59
C GLY A 30 36.61 60.43 -17.22
N ALA A 31 35.68 60.12 -16.31
CA ALA A 31 35.77 60.58 -14.93
C ALA A 31 37.17 60.28 -14.38
N GLN A 32 37.81 61.28 -13.77
CA GLN A 32 39.07 61.10 -13.07
C GLN A 32 38.89 59.93 -12.10
N GLY A 33 39.78 58.92 -12.19
CA GLY A 33 39.78 57.81 -11.24
C GLY A 33 39.81 58.36 -9.81
N PRO A 34 39.18 57.68 -8.84
CA PRO A 34 39.24 58.12 -7.45
C PRO A 34 40.70 58.41 -7.07
N PRO A 35 40.97 59.48 -6.29
CA PRO A 35 42.31 59.74 -5.76
C PRO A 35 42.86 58.43 -5.18
N GLY A 36 44.09 58.07 -5.57
CA GLY A 36 44.72 56.87 -5.03
C GLY A 36 44.65 56.89 -3.50
N ASP A 37 44.31 55.75 -2.90
CA ASP A 37 44.22 55.62 -1.45
C ASP A 37 45.45 56.28 -0.81
N GLN A 38 45.20 57.11 0.21
CA GLN A 38 46.27 57.73 0.97
C GLN A 38 47.24 56.63 1.39
N GLY A 39 48.51 56.77 0.99
CA GLY A 39 49.54 55.80 1.38
C GLY A 39 49.49 55.59 2.89
N PRO A 40 49.73 54.36 3.38
CA PRO A 40 49.60 54.06 4.79
C PRO A 40 50.36 55.12 5.60
N PRO A 41 49.79 55.62 6.72
CA PRO A 41 50.50 56.53 7.61
C PRO A 41 51.91 55.99 7.85
N GLY A 42 52.93 56.84 7.68
CA GLY A 42 54.31 56.42 7.92
C GLY A 42 54.43 55.76 9.28
N ASP A 43 55.18 54.66 9.36
CA ASP A 43 55.32 53.88 10.58
C ASP A 43 55.55 54.82 11.77
N PRO A 44 54.78 54.69 12.87
CA PRO A 44 54.99 55.49 14.06
C PRO A 44 56.47 55.50 14.42
N GLY A 45 57.03 56.69 14.67
CA GLY A 45 58.42 56.82 15.08
C GLY A 45 58.70 55.88 16.24
N ALA A 46 59.84 55.19 16.20
CA ALA A 46 60.22 54.19 17.21
C ALA A 46 59.92 54.76 18.61
N PRO A 47 59.14 54.03 19.44
CA PRO A 47 58.91 54.45 20.81
C PRO A 47 60.24 54.80 21.48
N GLY A 48 60.26 55.90 22.24
CA GLY A 48 61.43 56.23 23.05
C GLY A 48 61.82 55.02 23.92
N PRO A 49 63.11 54.83 24.26
CA PRO A 49 63.52 53.72 25.11
C PRO A 49 62.61 53.69 26.35
N PRO A 50 62.03 52.53 26.70
CA PRO A 50 61.27 52.40 27.94
C PRO A 50 62.08 52.96 29.10
N GLY A 51 61.44 53.76 29.96
CA GLY A 51 62.08 54.16 31.22
C GLY A 51 62.50 52.91 31.98
N ASP A 52 63.62 52.99 32.72
CA ASP A 52 64.12 51.88 33.52
C ASP A 52 62.96 51.25 34.31
N PRO A 53 62.77 49.90 34.22
CA PRO A 53 61.73 49.23 34.98
C PRO A 53 61.84 49.63 36.46
N GLY A 54 60.72 50.07 37.05
CA GLY A 54 60.66 50.24 38.50
C GLY A 54 61.05 48.94 39.18
N GLU A 55 61.73 49.01 40.32
CA GLU A 55 62.11 47.82 41.08
C GLU A 55 60.91 46.88 41.21
N PRO A 56 61.06 45.57 40.91
CA PRO A 56 59.97 44.62 41.07
C PRO A 56 59.37 44.79 42.48
N GLY A 57 58.06 44.98 42.54
CA GLY A 57 57.36 44.94 43.82
C GLY A 57 57.70 43.63 44.53
N ALA A 58 57.85 43.67 45.86
CA ALA A 58 58.06 42.47 46.64
C ALA A 58 57.05 41.40 46.19
N PRO A 59 57.48 40.13 45.98
CA PRO A 59 56.54 39.06 45.66
C PRO A 59 55.37 39.12 46.63
N GLY A 60 54.14 39.08 46.10
CA GLY A 60 52.96 38.98 46.95
C GLY A 60 53.12 37.78 47.88
N ASP A 61 52.68 37.92 49.13
CA ASP A 61 52.65 36.79 50.05
C ASP A 61 52.01 35.58 49.34
N PRO A 62 52.60 34.37 49.44
CA PRO A 62 51.98 33.17 48.90
C PRO A 62 50.51 33.14 49.31
N GLY A 63 49.63 32.84 48.35
CA GLY A 63 48.22 32.65 48.66
C GLY A 63 48.10 31.64 49.80
N ALA A 64 47.10 31.83 50.67
CA ALA A 64 46.79 30.83 51.69
C ALA A 64 46.69 29.45 51.02
N PRO A 65 47.21 28.37 51.66
CA PRO A 65 47.03 27.02 51.16
C PRO A 65 45.56 26.80 50.76
N GLY A 66 45.33 26.18 49.60
CA GLY A 66 43.98 25.84 49.17
C GLY A 66 43.31 24.91 50.18
N LEU A 67 41.98 24.93 50.26
CA LEU A 67 41.23 23.99 51.07
C LEU A 67 41.60 22.56 50.64
N ASP A 68 41.83 21.70 51.63
CA ASP A 68 42.13 20.30 51.38
C ASP A 68 40.95 19.64 50.66
N CYS A 69 41.19 18.87 49.60
CA CYS A 69 40.12 18.37 48.74
C CYS A 69 39.16 17.37 49.41
N TRP A 70 39.56 16.83 50.55
CA TRP A 70 38.80 15.92 51.39
C TRP A 70 37.97 16.65 52.43
N ASP A 71 38.22 17.95 52.66
CA ASP A 71 37.46 18.84 53.54
C ASP A 71 36.18 19.27 52.81
N ILE A 72 35.15 18.41 52.91
CA ILE A 72 33.94 18.49 52.08
C ILE A 72 33.04 19.64 52.56
N ASP A 73 33.10 20.03 53.83
CA ASP A 73 32.30 21.11 54.40
C ASP A 73 33.08 22.40 54.72
N SER A 74 34.39 22.42 54.42
CA SER A 74 35.30 23.57 54.51
C SER A 74 35.52 24.07 55.94
N ASP A 75 35.46 23.19 56.93
CA ASP A 75 35.68 23.51 58.34
C ASP A 75 37.14 23.32 58.80
N GLY A 76 37.96 22.67 57.98
CA GLY A 76 39.38 22.43 58.21
C GLY A 76 39.68 21.35 59.25
N VAL A 77 38.71 20.48 59.59
CA VAL A 77 38.82 19.40 60.56
C VAL A 77 38.64 18.05 59.86
N ASN A 78 39.43 17.06 60.27
CA ASN A 78 39.33 15.71 59.74
C ASN A 78 38.11 14.97 60.32
N ASP A 79 36.98 14.98 59.63
CA ASP A 79 35.74 14.36 60.12
C ASP A 79 35.54 12.92 59.61
N PRO A 80 34.96 11.98 60.41
CA PRO A 80 34.81 10.58 60.00
C PRO A 80 34.03 10.32 58.69
N ASN A 81 33.23 11.28 58.21
CA ASN A 81 32.51 11.23 56.94
C ASN A 81 33.36 11.69 55.73
N GLU A 82 34.58 12.19 55.96
CA GLU A 82 35.49 12.70 54.94
C GLU A 82 36.57 11.70 54.53
N ASP A 83 36.89 10.72 55.39
CA ASP A 83 37.71 9.54 55.05
C ASP A 83 36.88 8.58 54.17
N THR A 84 36.81 8.94 52.88
CA THR A 84 35.96 8.25 51.90
C THR A 84 36.38 6.79 51.72
N ASN A 85 37.67 6.47 51.87
CA ASN A 85 38.20 5.14 51.61
C ASN A 85 38.35 4.27 52.88
N GLY A 86 38.29 4.88 54.07
CA GLY A 86 38.27 4.20 55.38
C GLY A 86 39.64 3.72 55.86
N ASP A 87 40.74 4.27 55.35
CA ASP A 87 42.11 3.90 55.73
C ASP A 87 42.67 4.72 56.91
N GLY A 88 41.92 5.71 57.39
CA GLY A 88 42.28 6.58 58.51
C GLY A 88 43.24 7.71 58.13
N ALA A 89 43.56 7.91 56.85
CA ALA A 89 44.37 9.02 56.36
C ALA A 89 43.52 9.94 55.47
N PHE A 90 43.42 11.22 55.83
CA PHE A 90 42.66 12.23 55.09
C PHE A 90 43.56 12.87 54.04
N ASN A 91 43.50 12.37 52.81
CA ASN A 91 44.45 12.73 51.77
C ASN A 91 43.78 12.82 50.38
N ALA A 92 44.60 12.95 49.33
CA ALA A 92 44.10 13.11 47.96
C ALA A 92 43.28 11.91 47.45
N LEU A 93 43.36 10.75 48.11
CA LEU A 93 42.54 9.58 47.82
C LEU A 93 41.11 9.71 48.34
N ASP A 94 40.86 10.69 49.23
CA ASP A 94 39.56 10.97 49.85
C ASP A 94 38.86 12.17 49.20
N CYS A 95 39.48 12.78 48.18
CA CYS A 95 38.82 13.82 47.40
C CYS A 95 37.56 13.23 46.75
N ARG A 96 36.38 13.69 47.18
CA ARG A 96 35.13 13.48 46.45
C ARG A 96 34.64 14.83 45.93
N GLY A 97 34.80 15.06 44.63
CA GLY A 97 34.12 16.20 44.00
C GLY A 97 32.60 16.02 44.12
N MET A 98 31.84 17.12 44.17
CA MET A 98 30.40 17.02 43.94
C MET A 98 30.19 16.30 42.61
N ASP A 99 29.31 15.30 42.57
CA ASP A 99 28.89 14.73 41.29
C ASP A 99 28.48 15.89 40.37
N GLY A 100 28.96 15.86 39.13
CA GLY A 100 28.56 16.86 38.15
C GLY A 100 27.03 16.89 38.05
N GLN A 101 26.43 18.06 37.86
CA GLN A 101 24.98 18.15 37.66
C GLN A 101 24.57 17.15 36.58
N ASP A 102 23.57 16.31 36.88
CA ASP A 102 23.01 15.39 35.90
C ASP A 102 22.70 16.16 34.62
N GLY A 103 23.13 15.60 33.48
CA GLY A 103 22.86 16.18 32.18
C GLY A 103 21.35 16.38 32.00
N ALA A 104 20.95 17.53 31.45
CA ALA A 104 19.55 17.82 31.23
C ALA A 104 18.89 16.69 30.41
N SER A 105 17.82 16.11 30.96
CA SER A 105 17.05 15.08 30.26
C SER A 105 16.58 15.62 28.90
N PRO A 106 16.73 14.83 27.82
CA PRO A 106 16.19 15.22 26.52
C PRO A 106 14.65 15.26 26.51
N PHE A 107 14.00 14.59 27.48
CA PHE A 107 12.56 14.65 27.72
C PHE A 107 12.24 15.69 28.79
N ALA A 108 11.32 16.61 28.47
CA ALA A 108 10.77 17.55 29.43
C ALA A 108 9.48 17.01 30.04
N LEU A 109 9.19 17.34 31.30
CA LEU A 109 7.89 17.06 31.90
C LEU A 109 6.97 18.27 31.75
N VAL A 110 5.79 18.06 31.16
CA VAL A 110 4.70 19.05 31.12
C VAL A 110 3.55 18.50 31.94
N GLY A 111 3.44 18.93 33.20
CA GLY A 111 2.56 18.27 34.16
C GLY A 111 3.05 16.85 34.44
N ASN A 112 2.23 15.85 34.11
CA ASN A 112 2.57 14.43 34.27
C ASN A 112 3.06 13.77 32.97
N ASP A 113 3.07 14.50 31.85
CA ASP A 113 3.41 13.96 30.54
C ASP A 113 4.90 14.19 30.25
N ALA A 114 5.60 13.12 29.85
CA ALA A 114 6.92 13.24 29.27
C ALA A 114 6.80 13.66 27.80
N VAL A 115 7.49 14.74 27.43
CA VAL A 115 7.40 15.37 26.12
C VAL A 115 8.79 15.44 25.48
N TYR A 116 8.88 14.97 24.24
CA TYR A 116 10.06 15.09 23.39
C TYR A 116 9.69 15.86 22.12
N THR A 117 10.44 16.92 21.82
CA THR A 117 10.17 17.81 20.67
C THR A 117 11.39 18.00 19.77
N GLN A 118 12.50 17.32 20.07
CA GLN A 118 13.78 17.51 19.38
C GLN A 118 14.05 16.38 18.37
N GLY A 119 13.41 16.40 17.21
CA GLY A 119 13.66 15.39 16.16
C GLY A 119 13.02 14.03 16.46
N ASN A 120 13.76 12.94 16.22
CA ASN A 120 13.25 11.56 16.23
C ASN A 120 13.77 10.77 17.46
N VAL A 121 12.96 9.83 17.95
CA VAL A 121 13.33 8.89 19.03
C VAL A 121 13.71 7.54 18.43
N GLY A 122 14.92 7.08 18.70
CA GLY A 122 15.39 5.73 18.34
C GLY A 122 15.40 4.79 19.54
N ILE A 123 14.86 3.58 19.39
CA ILE A 123 14.98 2.47 20.35
C ILE A 123 15.77 1.36 19.66
N GLY A 124 16.97 1.05 20.14
CA GLY A 124 17.86 0.08 19.49
C GLY A 124 18.56 0.58 18.22
N THR A 125 18.47 1.88 17.94
CA THR A 125 19.16 2.57 16.82
C THR A 125 19.60 3.97 17.23
N ASP A 126 20.73 4.45 16.71
CA ASP A 126 21.26 5.82 16.86
C ASP A 126 20.99 6.72 15.64
N THR A 127 20.45 6.15 14.57
CA THR A 127 20.07 6.87 13.34
C THR A 127 18.60 6.61 12.99
N PRO A 128 17.64 7.13 13.78
CA PRO A 128 16.22 6.88 13.55
C PRO A 128 15.73 7.51 12.24
N SER A 129 15.11 6.68 11.40
CA SER A 129 14.59 7.05 10.07
C SER A 129 13.17 7.64 10.09
N ALA A 130 12.46 7.50 11.21
CA ALA A 130 11.13 8.03 11.48
C ALA A 130 11.07 8.66 12.87
N THR A 131 10.01 9.42 13.17
CA THR A 131 9.82 10.11 14.47
C THR A 131 9.92 9.17 15.67
N LEU A 132 9.48 7.92 15.52
CA LEU A 132 9.81 6.82 16.41
C LEU A 132 10.32 5.66 15.55
N ASP A 133 11.56 5.24 15.75
CA ASP A 133 12.18 4.11 15.06
C ASP A 133 12.62 3.08 16.09
N VAL A 134 12.05 1.87 16.01
CA VAL A 134 12.33 0.77 16.95
C VAL A 134 12.95 -0.38 16.18
N VAL A 135 14.25 -0.62 16.42
CA VAL A 135 14.95 -1.80 15.92
C VAL A 135 14.81 -2.91 16.95
N GLY A 136 13.69 -3.64 16.85
CA GLY A 136 13.34 -4.73 17.75
C GLY A 136 11.84 -4.90 17.92
N PRO A 137 11.39 -5.90 18.70
CA PRO A 137 9.98 -6.07 19.00
C PRO A 137 9.49 -4.98 19.97
N SER A 138 8.30 -4.46 19.70
CA SER A 138 7.55 -3.59 20.63
C SER A 138 6.40 -4.38 21.24
N GLN A 139 6.18 -4.24 22.55
CA GLN A 139 5.03 -4.83 23.24
C GLN A 139 4.13 -3.71 23.78
N PHE A 140 2.85 -3.78 23.42
CA PHE A 140 1.80 -2.94 23.98
C PHE A 140 0.86 -3.83 24.78
N THR A 141 0.70 -3.56 26.08
CA THR A 141 -0.18 -4.32 26.98
C THR A 141 -1.61 -3.78 27.02
N GLY A 142 -1.83 -2.61 26.43
CA GLY A 142 -3.14 -2.03 26.16
C GLY A 142 -3.33 -1.76 24.67
N ASP A 143 -4.36 -0.98 24.34
CA ASP A 143 -4.72 -0.68 22.96
C ASP A 143 -3.69 0.23 22.28
N MET A 144 -3.38 -0.07 21.02
CA MET A 144 -2.58 0.79 20.15
C MET A 144 -3.51 1.53 19.18
N GLY A 145 -3.73 2.82 19.43
CA GLY A 145 -4.47 3.69 18.51
C GLY A 145 -3.55 4.29 17.44
N VAL A 146 -3.93 4.14 16.16
CA VAL A 146 -3.22 4.75 15.02
C VAL A 146 -4.23 5.56 14.21
N THR A 147 -3.97 6.86 14.04
CA THR A 147 -4.85 7.76 13.28
C THR A 147 -4.49 7.82 11.79
N GLY A 148 -3.25 7.48 11.45
CA GLY A 148 -2.79 7.31 10.08
C GLY A 148 -2.82 5.86 9.62
N ASP A 149 -2.01 5.54 8.63
CA ASP A 149 -1.89 4.19 8.09
C ASP A 149 -0.98 3.31 8.95
N VAL A 150 -1.34 2.04 9.07
CA VAL A 150 -0.46 0.99 9.61
C VAL A 150 0.17 0.26 8.42
N VAL A 151 1.47 0.50 8.18
CA VAL A 151 2.24 -0.17 7.13
C VAL A 151 3.04 -1.31 7.77
N VAL A 152 2.84 -2.54 7.29
CA VAL A 152 3.53 -3.74 7.79
C VAL A 152 4.11 -4.49 6.59
N ASP A 153 5.44 -4.52 6.49
CA ASP A 153 6.13 -5.25 5.41
C ASP A 153 6.10 -6.77 5.62
N GLY A 154 5.87 -7.21 6.86
CA GLY A 154 5.71 -8.61 7.25
C GLY A 154 4.25 -9.05 7.33
N THR A 155 3.98 -9.97 8.25
CA THR A 155 2.63 -10.50 8.51
C THR A 155 2.04 -9.89 9.77
N ILE A 156 0.75 -9.54 9.73
CA ILE A 156 -0.02 -9.22 10.93
C ILE A 156 -0.52 -10.52 11.55
N PHE A 157 -0.09 -10.83 12.78
CA PHE A 157 -0.55 -11.99 13.54
C PHE A 157 -1.62 -11.59 14.56
N ALA A 158 -2.85 -12.10 14.40
CA ALA A 158 -3.91 -12.01 15.40
C ALA A 158 -4.08 -13.40 16.06
N ASN A 159 -3.32 -13.67 17.13
CA ASN A 159 -3.16 -15.02 17.70
C ASN A 159 -3.96 -15.28 18.99
N ALA A 160 -4.57 -14.24 19.57
CA ALA A 160 -5.30 -14.34 20.84
C ALA A 160 -6.66 -13.64 20.75
N VAL A 161 -7.35 -13.88 19.62
CA VAL A 161 -8.75 -13.50 19.41
C VAL A 161 -9.58 -14.33 20.41
N SER A 162 -9.69 -13.86 21.65
CA SER A 162 -10.37 -14.58 22.74
C SER A 162 -11.88 -14.35 22.68
N SER A 163 -12.65 -15.19 23.40
CA SER A 163 -14.09 -15.07 23.53
C SER A 163 -14.55 -13.62 23.71
N ASN A 164 -15.35 -13.12 22.77
CA ASN A 164 -15.84 -11.75 22.63
C ASN A 164 -14.82 -10.72 22.14
N SER A 165 -13.85 -11.09 21.30
CA SER A 165 -12.86 -10.16 20.71
C SER A 165 -12.56 -10.43 19.24
N PRO A 166 -13.57 -10.45 18.34
CA PRO A 166 -13.40 -10.76 16.92
C PRO A 166 -12.43 -9.81 16.20
N LEU A 167 -11.85 -10.28 15.09
CA LEU A 167 -11.08 -9.39 14.21
C LEU A 167 -12.06 -8.58 13.34
N LEU A 168 -11.99 -7.26 13.45
CA LEU A 168 -12.87 -6.33 12.76
C LEU A 168 -12.06 -5.45 11.80
N LEU A 169 -12.46 -5.41 10.53
CA LEU A 169 -12.03 -4.38 9.58
C LEU A 169 -13.20 -3.45 9.30
N GLN A 170 -13.07 -2.18 9.67
CA GLN A 170 -14.18 -1.21 9.65
C GLN A 170 -13.93 -0.07 8.67
N THR A 171 -15.01 0.53 8.20
CA THR A 171 -14.98 1.81 7.46
C THR A 171 -16.03 2.71 8.06
N ALA A 172 -15.62 3.89 8.56
CA ALA A 172 -16.49 4.86 9.23
C ALA A 172 -17.35 4.24 10.36
N GLY A 173 -16.76 3.35 11.16
CA GLY A 173 -17.42 2.67 12.29
C GLY A 173 -18.34 1.51 11.89
N THR A 174 -18.48 1.20 10.60
CA THR A 174 -19.22 0.02 10.12
C THR A 174 -18.26 -1.13 9.83
N THR A 175 -18.51 -2.30 10.41
CA THR A 175 -17.76 -3.53 10.12
C THR A 175 -17.99 -3.99 8.69
N ARG A 176 -16.90 -4.22 7.96
CA ARG A 176 -16.88 -4.68 6.57
C ARG A 176 -16.42 -6.12 6.46
N VAL A 177 -15.36 -6.45 7.19
CA VAL A 177 -14.87 -7.83 7.38
C VAL A 177 -14.92 -8.14 8.86
N PHE A 178 -15.53 -9.26 9.19
CA PHE A 178 -15.67 -9.80 10.53
C PHE A 178 -15.04 -11.19 10.54
N VAL A 179 -14.15 -11.48 11.48
CA VAL A 179 -13.71 -12.86 11.75
C VAL A 179 -14.17 -13.22 13.15
N ASP A 180 -15.10 -14.15 13.21
CA ASP A 180 -15.70 -14.65 14.44
C ASP A 180 -14.65 -15.34 15.31
N ASP A 181 -14.55 -14.93 16.58
CA ASP A 181 -13.55 -15.43 17.51
C ASP A 181 -13.89 -16.81 18.09
N ALA A 182 -15.16 -17.24 18.01
CA ALA A 182 -15.59 -18.54 18.51
C ALA A 182 -15.48 -19.64 17.44
N THR A 183 -15.75 -19.31 16.18
CA THR A 183 -15.86 -20.27 15.07
C THR A 183 -14.75 -20.10 14.03
N GLY A 184 -14.13 -18.93 13.94
CA GLY A 184 -13.18 -18.58 12.87
C GLY A 184 -13.85 -18.27 11.53
N ASN A 185 -15.18 -18.18 11.49
CA ASN A 185 -15.93 -17.86 10.28
C ASN A 185 -15.71 -16.40 9.85
N VAL A 186 -15.66 -16.17 8.54
CA VAL A 186 -15.45 -14.85 7.96
C VAL A 186 -16.77 -14.29 7.43
N GLY A 187 -17.22 -13.18 8.00
CA GLY A 187 -18.33 -12.38 7.50
C GLY A 187 -17.85 -11.21 6.64
N ILE A 188 -18.45 -11.02 5.46
CA ILE A 188 -18.29 -9.82 4.62
C ILE A 188 -19.64 -9.10 4.58
N GLY A 189 -19.71 -7.92 5.19
CA GLY A 189 -20.97 -7.16 5.34
C GLY A 189 -21.96 -7.73 6.37
N THR A 190 -21.54 -8.70 7.18
CA THR A 190 -22.31 -9.30 8.29
C THR A 190 -21.40 -9.53 9.49
N ASP A 191 -21.93 -9.37 10.70
CA ASP A 191 -21.27 -9.64 11.99
C ASP A 191 -21.71 -10.96 12.64
N THR A 192 -22.63 -11.68 12.00
CA THR A 192 -23.10 -13.01 12.45
C THR A 192 -22.98 -14.03 11.31
N PRO A 193 -21.75 -14.39 10.88
CA PRO A 193 -21.56 -15.32 9.77
C PRO A 193 -22.11 -16.70 10.11
N SER A 194 -23.02 -17.20 9.28
CA SER A 194 -23.67 -18.51 9.43
C SER A 194 -22.87 -19.67 8.84
N GLU A 195 -21.89 -19.36 7.99
CA GLU A 195 -21.02 -20.29 7.28
C GLU A 195 -19.55 -19.81 7.37
N THR A 196 -18.58 -20.65 6.99
CA THR A 196 -17.14 -20.31 7.03
C THR A 196 -16.80 -19.04 6.25
N LEU A 197 -17.51 -18.78 5.14
CA LEU A 197 -17.51 -17.50 4.45
C LEU A 197 -18.97 -17.09 4.20
N ASP A 198 -19.41 -16.03 4.87
CA ASP A 198 -20.75 -15.48 4.72
C ASP A 198 -20.65 -14.07 4.12
N VAL A 199 -21.27 -13.85 2.96
CA VAL A 199 -21.26 -12.57 2.26
C VAL A 199 -22.69 -12.03 2.22
N ASN A 200 -22.95 -10.98 2.98
CA ASN A 200 -24.21 -10.25 2.92
C ASN A 200 -24.17 -9.24 1.76
N GLY A 201 -24.37 -9.76 0.54
CA GLY A 201 -24.33 -8.99 -0.71
C GLY A 201 -23.85 -9.84 -1.90
N ASP A 202 -23.47 -9.17 -2.98
CA ASP A 202 -22.93 -9.82 -4.18
C ASP A 202 -21.43 -10.12 -4.03
N ALA A 203 -20.99 -11.27 -4.54
CA ALA A 203 -19.58 -11.64 -4.62
C ALA A 203 -19.14 -11.80 -6.09
N LEU A 204 -18.12 -11.06 -6.52
CA LEU A 204 -17.45 -11.26 -7.81
C LEU A 204 -16.22 -12.13 -7.63
N ILE A 205 -16.26 -13.36 -8.17
CA ILE A 205 -15.13 -14.29 -8.17
C ILE A 205 -14.61 -14.41 -9.61
N GLN A 206 -13.45 -13.81 -9.90
CA GLN A 206 -12.82 -13.87 -11.23
C GLN A 206 -12.18 -15.24 -11.53
N GLY A 207 -11.84 -15.98 -10.47
CA GLY A 207 -11.34 -17.36 -10.57
C GLY A 207 -12.46 -18.40 -10.49
N ASN A 208 -12.07 -19.65 -10.26
CA ASN A 208 -13.01 -20.76 -10.08
C ASN A 208 -13.35 -20.94 -8.60
N ILE A 209 -14.60 -21.35 -8.30
CA ILE A 209 -14.98 -21.92 -7.01
C ILE A 209 -14.70 -23.43 -7.07
N MET A 210 -13.65 -23.89 -6.39
CA MET A 210 -13.23 -25.30 -6.38
C MET A 210 -13.64 -26.00 -5.09
N ALA A 211 -14.10 -27.25 -5.18
CA ALA A 211 -14.19 -28.16 -4.03
C ALA A 211 -12.99 -29.12 -4.02
N ALA A 212 -12.60 -29.61 -2.84
CA ALA A 212 -11.59 -30.66 -2.72
C ALA A 212 -12.03 -31.94 -3.45
N ALA A 213 -11.11 -32.88 -3.72
CA ALA A 213 -11.33 -34.05 -4.59
C ALA A 213 -12.54 -34.95 -4.25
N SER A 214 -13.09 -34.85 -3.04
CA SER A 214 -14.31 -35.55 -2.58
C SER A 214 -15.45 -34.61 -2.16
N GLY A 215 -15.28 -33.29 -2.29
CA GLY A 215 -16.29 -32.28 -1.99
C GLY A 215 -17.17 -31.99 -3.20
N LEU A 216 -18.44 -31.68 -2.94
CA LEU A 216 -19.34 -31.13 -3.96
C LEU A 216 -19.37 -29.62 -3.82
N VAL A 217 -19.26 -28.88 -4.94
CA VAL A 217 -19.66 -27.47 -4.95
C VAL A 217 -21.19 -27.44 -4.95
N ARG A 218 -21.79 -27.18 -3.79
CA ARG A 218 -23.24 -26.95 -3.67
C ARG A 218 -23.51 -25.48 -3.96
N ALA A 219 -23.98 -25.18 -5.18
CA ALA A 219 -24.56 -23.88 -5.47
C ALA A 219 -26.03 -23.87 -5.02
N LEU A 220 -26.28 -23.43 -3.79
CA LEU A 220 -27.63 -23.18 -3.32
C LEU A 220 -28.07 -21.80 -3.83
N ILE A 221 -28.96 -21.77 -4.83
CA ILE A 221 -29.48 -20.52 -5.38
C ILE A 221 -30.91 -20.36 -4.86
N GLN A 222 -31.07 -19.58 -3.80
CA GLN A 222 -32.35 -19.28 -3.17
C GLN A 222 -32.66 -17.80 -3.35
N THR A 223 -33.87 -17.48 -3.77
CA THR A 223 -34.40 -16.10 -3.70
C THR A 223 -35.22 -15.97 -2.42
N LEU A 224 -34.92 -14.95 -1.62
CA LEU A 224 -35.67 -14.65 -0.40
C LEU A 224 -37.05 -14.03 -0.70
N ASP A 225 -37.20 -13.43 -1.88
CA ASP A 225 -38.44 -12.82 -2.37
C ASP A 225 -38.70 -13.30 -3.81
N ASP A 226 -39.97 -13.57 -4.12
CA ASP A 226 -40.61 -14.15 -5.33
C ASP A 226 -39.99 -13.78 -6.70
N GLN A 227 -38.73 -14.15 -6.93
CA GLN A 227 -37.90 -13.76 -8.08
C GLN A 227 -37.24 -14.99 -8.71
N ILE A 228 -36.75 -14.83 -9.93
CA ILE A 228 -36.04 -15.88 -10.66
C ILE A 228 -34.61 -15.98 -10.15
N ALA A 229 -34.28 -17.09 -9.50
CA ALA A 229 -32.91 -17.51 -9.20
C ALA A 229 -32.24 -18.05 -10.47
N ARG A 230 -31.15 -17.41 -10.91
CA ARG A 230 -30.46 -17.77 -12.16
C ARG A 230 -29.05 -18.27 -11.91
N LEU A 231 -28.73 -19.46 -12.43
CA LEU A 231 -27.36 -19.87 -12.65
C LEU A 231 -27.00 -19.58 -14.11
N ARG A 232 -26.17 -18.55 -14.31
CA ARG A 232 -25.60 -18.26 -15.63
C ARG A 232 -24.35 -19.11 -15.82
N LEU A 233 -24.39 -20.05 -16.77
CA LEU A 233 -23.26 -20.91 -17.13
C LEU A 233 -22.65 -20.40 -18.43
N GLN A 234 -21.56 -19.64 -18.33
CA GLN A 234 -20.86 -19.06 -19.47
C GLN A 234 -19.50 -19.75 -19.64
N GLY A 235 -19.22 -20.26 -20.84
CA GLY A 235 -17.87 -20.71 -21.18
C GLY A 235 -16.92 -19.52 -21.33
N ASP A 236 -15.64 -19.73 -21.07
CA ASP A 236 -14.60 -18.71 -21.24
C ASP A 236 -14.64 -18.13 -22.69
N GLY A 237 -14.66 -16.81 -22.79
CA GLY A 237 -14.73 -16.09 -24.07
C GLY A 237 -16.06 -16.15 -24.83
N ALA A 238 -17.12 -16.79 -24.31
CA ALA A 238 -18.42 -16.83 -24.99
C ALA A 238 -19.19 -15.52 -24.84
N THR A 239 -19.88 -15.04 -25.89
CA THR A 239 -20.75 -13.85 -25.82
C THR A 239 -22.15 -14.15 -25.26
N ASN A 240 -22.59 -15.41 -25.34
CA ASN A 240 -23.86 -15.90 -24.85
C ASN A 240 -23.64 -17.04 -23.84
N ALA A 241 -24.34 -16.97 -22.70
CA ALA A 241 -24.26 -17.98 -21.65
C ALA A 241 -25.49 -18.90 -21.70
N GLY A 242 -25.32 -20.20 -21.49
CA GLY A 242 -26.45 -21.07 -21.17
C GLY A 242 -27.04 -20.65 -19.82
N GLU A 243 -28.36 -20.76 -19.68
CA GLU A 243 -29.06 -20.32 -18.47
C GLU A 243 -29.87 -21.49 -17.91
N MET A 244 -29.62 -21.82 -16.65
CA MET A 244 -30.49 -22.68 -15.87
C MET A 244 -31.15 -21.81 -14.81
N TRP A 245 -32.47 -21.80 -14.77
CA TRP A 245 -33.22 -21.04 -13.77
C TRP A 245 -34.36 -21.86 -13.19
N LEU A 246 -34.56 -21.67 -11.89
CA LEU A 246 -35.77 -22.11 -11.22
C LEU A 246 -36.78 -20.96 -11.31
N ASP A 247 -37.90 -21.22 -11.98
CA ASP A 247 -39.06 -20.36 -11.87
C ASP A 247 -39.87 -20.83 -10.67
N VAL A 248 -39.74 -20.12 -9.56
CA VAL A 248 -40.36 -20.47 -8.27
C VAL A 248 -41.88 -20.29 -8.33
N VAL A 249 -42.35 -19.28 -9.08
CA VAL A 249 -43.77 -19.00 -9.28
C VAL A 249 -44.41 -20.08 -10.14
N ALA A 250 -43.78 -20.44 -11.26
CA ALA A 250 -44.26 -21.47 -12.17
C ALA A 250 -43.88 -22.90 -11.75
N GLN A 251 -43.19 -23.06 -10.62
CA GLN A 251 -42.70 -24.34 -10.08
C GLN A 251 -41.96 -25.20 -11.13
N SER A 252 -41.12 -24.57 -11.96
CA SER A 252 -40.44 -25.24 -13.08
C SER A 252 -38.94 -25.02 -13.07
N LEU A 253 -38.19 -26.08 -13.34
CA LEU A 253 -36.77 -26.00 -13.70
C LEU A 253 -36.68 -25.74 -15.20
N ASN A 254 -36.20 -24.57 -15.57
CA ASN A 254 -36.02 -24.17 -16.95
C ASN A 254 -34.54 -24.22 -17.30
N ILE A 255 -34.24 -24.79 -18.46
CA ILE A 255 -32.90 -24.85 -19.01
C ILE A 255 -32.96 -24.31 -20.43
N LYS A 256 -32.25 -23.23 -20.70
CA LYS A 256 -32.17 -22.61 -22.02
C LYS A 256 -30.75 -22.70 -22.55
N ALA A 257 -30.60 -23.39 -23.67
CA ALA A 257 -29.46 -23.20 -24.54
C ALA A 257 -29.60 -21.83 -25.23
N ILE A 258 -28.61 -20.94 -25.11
CA ILE A 258 -28.68 -19.57 -25.64
C ILE A 258 -27.69 -19.41 -26.80
N GLY A 259 -28.19 -19.59 -28.02
CA GLY A 259 -27.49 -19.26 -29.26
C GLY A 259 -27.75 -20.28 -30.35
N ASP A 260 -27.65 -19.85 -31.61
CA ASP A 260 -28.03 -20.60 -32.82
C ASP A 260 -27.24 -21.91 -33.03
N THR A 261 -26.21 -22.16 -32.21
CA THR A 261 -25.37 -23.37 -32.23
C THR A 261 -25.37 -24.16 -30.92
N GLN A 262 -26.05 -23.66 -29.88
CA GLN A 262 -26.09 -24.30 -28.56
C GLN A 262 -27.23 -25.32 -28.48
N ARG A 263 -27.02 -26.41 -27.74
CA ARG A 263 -27.97 -27.52 -27.56
C ARG A 263 -28.02 -27.93 -26.10
N LEU A 264 -29.17 -28.38 -25.62
CA LEU A 264 -29.27 -29.06 -24.33
C LEU A 264 -28.96 -30.54 -24.54
N ARG A 265 -28.09 -31.12 -23.70
CA ARG A 265 -27.75 -32.55 -23.76
C ARG A 265 -27.90 -33.18 -22.39
N LEU A 266 -28.61 -34.29 -22.34
CA LEU A 266 -28.67 -35.20 -21.20
C LEU A 266 -27.78 -36.40 -21.54
N MET A 267 -26.61 -36.44 -20.92
CA MET A 267 -25.57 -37.44 -21.21
C MET A 267 -25.79 -38.69 -20.35
N GLY A 268 -25.71 -39.87 -20.97
CA GLY A 268 -25.39 -41.10 -20.25
C GLY A 268 -23.90 -41.19 -19.96
N ALA A 269 -23.45 -42.24 -19.27
CA ALA A 269 -22.04 -42.40 -18.90
C ALA A 269 -21.07 -42.34 -20.10
N ASN A 270 -21.49 -42.82 -21.29
CA ASN A 270 -20.67 -42.88 -22.49
C ASN A 270 -21.43 -42.63 -23.82
N ASN A 271 -22.66 -42.10 -23.78
CA ASN A 271 -23.47 -41.82 -24.98
C ASN A 271 -24.43 -40.65 -24.72
N GLU A 272 -24.76 -39.89 -25.76
CA GLU A 272 -25.84 -38.91 -25.73
C GLU A 272 -27.19 -39.61 -25.55
N GLY A 273 -27.87 -39.36 -24.43
CA GLY A 273 -29.18 -39.91 -24.16
C GLY A 273 -30.26 -39.11 -24.88
N VAL A 274 -30.41 -37.84 -24.50
CA VAL A 274 -31.38 -36.90 -25.10
C VAL A 274 -30.67 -35.60 -25.48
N THR A 275 -30.91 -35.14 -26.69
CA THR A 275 -30.43 -33.84 -27.19
C THR A 275 -31.63 -32.98 -27.55
N ILE A 276 -31.61 -31.69 -27.20
CA ILE A 276 -32.50 -30.68 -27.77
C ILE A 276 -31.61 -29.71 -28.55
N ASP A 277 -31.74 -29.70 -29.87
CA ASP A 277 -30.90 -28.86 -30.74
C ASP A 277 -31.30 -27.38 -30.70
N ALA A 278 -30.57 -26.53 -31.42
CA ALA A 278 -30.80 -25.08 -31.45
C ALA A 278 -32.16 -24.69 -32.06
N THR A 279 -32.80 -25.59 -32.82
CA THR A 279 -34.13 -25.39 -33.43
C THR A 279 -35.27 -25.91 -32.54
N GLY A 280 -34.91 -26.58 -31.44
CA GLY A 280 -35.84 -27.20 -30.50
C GLY A 280 -36.28 -28.61 -30.89
N ASN A 281 -35.59 -29.27 -31.82
CA ASN A 281 -35.84 -30.68 -32.14
C ASN A 281 -35.24 -31.57 -31.06
N VAL A 282 -35.96 -32.62 -30.69
CA VAL A 282 -35.55 -33.58 -29.65
C VAL A 282 -34.97 -34.83 -30.31
N GLY A 283 -33.69 -35.09 -30.10
CA GLY A 283 -33.04 -36.35 -30.47
C GLY A 283 -32.96 -37.29 -29.26
N VAL A 284 -33.34 -38.57 -29.43
CA VAL A 284 -33.08 -39.64 -28.46
C VAL A 284 -32.10 -40.62 -29.09
N GLY A 285 -30.90 -40.71 -28.51
CA GLY A 285 -29.78 -41.50 -29.08
C GLY A 285 -29.13 -40.88 -30.33
N THR A 286 -29.48 -39.64 -30.69
CA THR A 286 -28.88 -38.86 -31.79
C THR A 286 -28.65 -37.41 -31.35
N ASP A 287 -27.64 -36.76 -31.91
CA ASP A 287 -27.31 -35.36 -31.69
C ASP A 287 -27.68 -34.45 -32.88
N THR A 288 -28.22 -35.03 -33.95
CA THR A 288 -28.61 -34.37 -35.20
C THR A 288 -30.02 -34.77 -35.62
N PRO A 289 -31.06 -34.45 -34.80
CA PRO A 289 -32.43 -34.84 -35.11
C PRO A 289 -32.91 -34.19 -36.41
N ALA A 290 -33.36 -35.02 -37.37
CA ALA A 290 -33.89 -34.54 -38.65
C ALA A 290 -35.34 -34.05 -38.56
N GLU A 291 -36.05 -34.48 -37.52
CA GLU A 291 -37.46 -34.17 -37.25
C GLU A 291 -37.63 -33.62 -35.82
N ARG A 292 -38.82 -33.07 -35.52
CA ARG A 292 -39.15 -32.53 -34.18
C ARG A 292 -38.86 -33.50 -33.04
N LEU A 293 -39.09 -34.78 -33.27
CA LEU A 293 -38.67 -35.88 -32.41
C LEU A 293 -38.02 -36.95 -33.31
N ASP A 294 -36.74 -37.21 -33.10
CA ASP A 294 -35.98 -38.22 -33.82
C ASP A 294 -35.40 -39.24 -32.83
N VAL A 295 -35.68 -40.52 -33.05
CA VAL A 295 -35.25 -41.61 -32.16
C VAL A 295 -34.34 -42.54 -32.96
N ALA A 296 -33.04 -42.48 -32.68
CA ALA A 296 -32.06 -43.41 -33.25
C ALA A 296 -32.07 -44.72 -32.47
N GLY A 297 -33.02 -45.60 -32.79
CA GLY A 297 -33.18 -46.91 -32.15
C GLY A 297 -34.65 -47.29 -31.99
N ASN A 298 -34.92 -48.12 -30.98
CA ASN A 298 -36.27 -48.60 -30.70
C ASN A 298 -36.97 -47.71 -29.65
N ALA A 299 -38.23 -47.34 -29.91
CA ALA A 299 -39.11 -46.77 -28.90
C ALA A 299 -40.01 -47.86 -28.31
N ASN A 300 -39.95 -48.07 -27.00
CA ASN A 300 -40.90 -48.95 -26.30
C ASN A 300 -42.05 -48.12 -25.72
N ILE A 301 -43.23 -48.21 -26.32
CA ILE A 301 -44.43 -47.48 -25.91
C ILE A 301 -45.37 -48.47 -25.22
N THR A 302 -45.42 -48.43 -23.89
CA THR A 302 -46.27 -49.32 -23.08
C THR A 302 -47.73 -48.87 -23.00
N GLY A 303 -48.02 -47.64 -23.43
CA GLY A 303 -49.37 -47.08 -23.57
C GLY A 303 -49.82 -46.99 -25.04
N VAL A 304 -50.77 -46.10 -25.31
CA VAL A 304 -51.25 -45.82 -26.68
C VAL A 304 -50.37 -44.74 -27.32
N ALA A 305 -49.80 -45.04 -28.49
CA ALA A 305 -49.21 -44.02 -29.36
C ALA A 305 -50.33 -43.34 -30.19
N SER A 306 -50.67 -42.10 -29.87
CA SER A 306 -51.64 -41.31 -30.63
C SER A 306 -50.94 -40.52 -31.72
N VAL A 307 -51.35 -40.70 -32.97
CA VAL A 307 -50.85 -39.95 -34.12
C VAL A 307 -52.03 -39.27 -34.80
N ALA A 308 -52.03 -37.94 -34.81
CA ALA A 308 -53.19 -37.14 -35.21
C ALA A 308 -53.44 -37.12 -36.72
N ASP A 309 -52.40 -37.34 -37.53
CA ASP A 309 -52.49 -37.26 -38.99
C ASP A 309 -52.22 -38.62 -39.64
N ARG A 310 -50.94 -38.96 -39.87
CA ARG A 310 -50.54 -40.15 -40.60
C ARG A 310 -49.44 -40.92 -39.87
N VAL A 311 -49.56 -42.25 -39.86
CA VAL A 311 -48.48 -43.18 -39.50
C VAL A 311 -47.87 -43.70 -40.80
N GLU A 312 -46.57 -43.47 -40.99
CA GLU A 312 -45.77 -44.06 -42.07
C GLU A 312 -44.84 -45.13 -41.50
N ILE A 313 -44.75 -46.28 -42.17
CA ILE A 313 -43.92 -47.41 -41.75
C ILE A 313 -43.05 -47.79 -42.94
N GLY A 314 -41.73 -47.66 -42.77
CA GLY A 314 -40.77 -47.82 -43.86
C GLY A 314 -40.72 -49.25 -44.43
N ASP A 315 -40.71 -50.26 -43.55
CA ASP A 315 -40.54 -51.66 -43.96
C ASP A 315 -41.77 -52.52 -43.66
N SER A 316 -41.99 -52.88 -42.39
CA SER A 316 -43.03 -53.83 -41.99
C SER A 316 -43.70 -53.45 -40.68
N PHE A 317 -45.01 -53.67 -40.59
CA PHE A 317 -45.78 -53.58 -39.35
C PHE A 317 -46.10 -54.98 -38.82
N SER A 318 -45.90 -55.19 -37.52
CA SER A 318 -46.28 -56.44 -36.83
C SER A 318 -47.07 -56.09 -35.58
N ALA A 319 -48.29 -56.60 -35.47
CA ALA A 319 -49.10 -56.55 -34.26
C ALA A 319 -49.11 -57.92 -33.58
N VAL A 320 -49.05 -57.92 -32.24
CA VAL A 320 -49.13 -59.16 -31.44
C VAL A 320 -50.58 -59.63 -31.29
N ASP A 321 -51.52 -58.69 -31.31
CA ASP A 321 -52.97 -58.91 -31.19
C ASP A 321 -53.72 -58.23 -32.37
N ASP A 322 -55.00 -57.91 -32.18
CA ASP A 322 -55.88 -57.35 -33.22
C ASP A 322 -55.41 -55.98 -33.73
N LEU A 323 -55.24 -55.87 -35.05
CA LEU A 323 -55.12 -54.59 -35.76
C LEU A 323 -56.50 -54.12 -36.21
N VAL A 324 -57.04 -53.11 -35.53
CA VAL A 324 -58.29 -52.45 -35.95
C VAL A 324 -57.97 -51.21 -36.77
N ILE A 325 -58.18 -51.29 -38.09
CA ILE A 325 -58.13 -50.13 -38.98
C ILE A 325 -59.55 -49.62 -39.20
N ALA A 326 -59.94 -48.58 -38.47
CA ALA A 326 -61.19 -47.88 -38.70
C ALA A 326 -60.91 -46.53 -39.37
N ARG A 327 -61.68 -46.19 -40.40
CA ARG A 327 -61.68 -44.83 -40.93
C ARG A 327 -62.55 -43.97 -40.01
N GLN A 328 -62.02 -42.85 -39.53
CA GLN A 328 -62.84 -41.86 -38.83
C GLN A 328 -63.75 -41.20 -39.88
N THR A 329 -64.99 -41.66 -39.98
CA THR A 329 -66.02 -40.94 -40.73
C THR A 329 -66.43 -39.75 -39.86
N GLY A 330 -66.11 -38.54 -40.32
CA GLY A 330 -66.58 -37.30 -39.68
C GLY A 330 -68.09 -37.19 -39.69
#